data_AF-A0A7Y3DTG6-F1
#
_entry.id   AF-A0A7Y3DTG6-F1
#
_cell.length_a   1.000
_cell.length_b   1.000
_cell.length_c   1.000
_cell.angle_alpha   90.00
_cell.angle_beta   90.00
_cell.angle_gamma   90.00
#
_symmetry.space_group_name_H-M   'P 1'
#
loop_
_entity.id
_entity.type
_entity.pdbx_description
1 polymer ?
#
loop_
_entity_poly.entity_id
_entity_poly.type
_entity_poly.pdbx_seq_one_letter_code
_entity_poly.pdbx_strand_id
1 'polypeptide(L)'
;MGNLEEALNSFERAYEFQPENKIMSLSRLAVTNALLGRMKKARQFIAPFIKMGLNLQCLMAPFKDPKAEKLWADGLLKAGVPGEPGGYYKSAIFLEPNLTGKEIKDQIFGRTISGFDICGGKEWSIERTEDGKATIRRDKIADSGKSWIDGDKLCNQWENLYGGYKDCRRVYVNPEGTKEKKDQYIGTAVYGLIPFSVEDG
;
A
#
# COMPACT_ATOMS: atom_id res chain seq x y z
N MET A 1 -4.46 21.18 -13.62
CA MET A 1 -5.24 19.98 -13.21
C MET A 1 -6.11 19.58 -14.39
N GLY A 2 -6.24 18.28 -14.67
CA GLY A 2 -6.94 17.77 -15.84
C GLY A 2 -8.47 17.94 -15.78
N ASN A 3 -9.14 17.70 -16.90
CA ASN A 3 -10.58 17.81 -17.06
C ASN A 3 -11.32 16.61 -16.41
N LEU A 4 -12.05 16.84 -15.32
CA LEU A 4 -12.75 15.79 -14.57
C LEU A 4 -13.88 15.11 -15.37
N GLU A 5 -14.55 15.83 -16.28
CA GLU A 5 -15.59 15.25 -17.13
C GLU A 5 -14.97 14.32 -18.19
N GLU A 6 -13.81 14.69 -18.73
CA GLU A 6 -13.07 13.83 -19.67
C GLU A 6 -12.55 12.55 -18.97
N ALA A 7 -12.06 12.69 -17.74
CA ALA A 7 -11.66 11.56 -16.92
C ALA A 7 -12.85 10.64 -16.63
N LEU A 8 -14.02 11.21 -16.29
CA LEU A 8 -15.24 10.45 -16.06
C LEU A 8 -15.64 9.64 -17.30
N ASN A 9 -15.71 10.28 -18.47
CA ASN A 9 -16.04 9.60 -19.73
C ASN A 9 -15.07 8.46 -20.05
N SER A 10 -13.79 8.63 -19.72
CA SER A 10 -12.78 7.58 -19.93
C SER A 10 -12.97 6.41 -18.97
N PHE A 11 -13.28 6.67 -17.70
CA PHE A 11 -13.55 5.60 -16.73
C PHE A 11 -14.89 4.89 -16.97
N GLU A 12 -15.91 5.59 -17.46
CA GLU A 12 -17.18 4.97 -17.85
C GLU A 12 -16.99 4.00 -19.01
N ARG A 13 -16.26 4.40 -20.07
CA ARG A 13 -15.88 3.49 -21.17
C ARG A 13 -15.09 2.28 -20.70
N ALA A 14 -14.13 2.49 -19.79
CA ALA A 14 -13.35 1.37 -19.23
C ALA A 14 -14.22 0.41 -18.40
N TYR A 15 -15.19 0.94 -17.65
CA TYR A 15 -16.14 0.15 -16.87
C TYR A 15 -17.09 -0.68 -17.73
N GLU A 16 -17.49 -0.17 -18.90
CA GLU A 16 -18.31 -0.89 -19.87
C GLU A 16 -17.54 -1.98 -20.61
N PHE A 17 -16.28 -1.72 -20.98
CA PHE A 17 -15.47 -2.63 -21.81
C PHE A 17 -14.91 -3.84 -21.05
N GLN A 18 -14.61 -3.72 -19.75
CA GLN A 18 -14.06 -4.83 -18.95
C GLN A 18 -15.00 -5.21 -17.80
N PRO A 19 -16.06 -5.99 -18.07
CA PRO A 19 -17.03 -6.34 -17.05
C PRO A 19 -16.46 -7.22 -15.92
N GLU A 20 -15.37 -7.94 -16.19
CA GLU A 20 -14.72 -8.86 -15.24
C GLU A 20 -13.70 -8.17 -14.33
N ASN A 21 -13.20 -6.98 -14.68
CA ASN A 21 -12.23 -6.21 -13.88
C ASN A 21 -12.77 -4.83 -13.48
N LYS A 22 -14.04 -4.78 -13.08
CA LYS A 22 -14.73 -3.53 -12.71
C LYS A 22 -14.12 -2.86 -11.48
N ILE A 23 -13.48 -3.61 -10.59
CA ILE A 23 -12.95 -3.10 -9.31
C ILE A 23 -12.04 -1.89 -9.54
N MET A 24 -11.11 -1.95 -10.50
CA MET A 24 -10.22 -0.83 -10.79
C MET A 24 -10.96 0.42 -11.30
N SER A 25 -12.06 0.26 -12.02
CA SER A 25 -12.85 1.38 -12.54
C SER A 25 -13.78 1.99 -11.50
N LEU A 26 -14.29 1.18 -10.57
CA LEU A 26 -15.26 1.62 -9.55
C LEU A 26 -14.70 2.70 -8.62
N SER A 27 -13.48 2.54 -8.10
CA SER A 27 -12.87 3.57 -7.22
C SER A 27 -12.64 4.89 -7.97
N ARG A 28 -12.22 4.82 -9.23
CA ARG A 28 -12.00 5.99 -10.09
C ARG A 28 -13.31 6.70 -10.42
N LEU A 29 -14.37 5.95 -10.75
CA LEU A 29 -15.71 6.48 -10.96
C LEU A 29 -16.26 7.13 -9.68
N ALA A 30 -16.05 6.49 -8.52
CA ALA A 30 -16.48 7.03 -7.24
C ALA A 30 -15.82 8.39 -6.94
N VAL A 31 -14.48 8.44 -7.00
CA VAL A 31 -13.70 9.67 -6.75
C VAL A 31 -14.10 10.77 -7.72
N THR A 32 -14.16 10.46 -9.03
CA THR A 32 -14.46 11.48 -10.04
C THR A 32 -15.88 12.04 -9.89
N ASN A 33 -16.88 11.18 -9.63
CA ASN A 33 -18.24 11.64 -9.34
C ASN A 33 -18.30 12.48 -8.06
N ALA A 34 -17.56 12.12 -7.01
CA ALA A 34 -17.50 12.91 -5.78
C ALA A 34 -16.89 14.30 -6.03
N LEU A 35 -15.81 14.38 -6.80
CA LEU A 35 -15.17 15.66 -7.14
C LEU A 35 -16.07 16.56 -8.00
N LEU A 36 -16.93 15.97 -8.83
CA LEU A 36 -17.97 16.66 -9.62
C LEU A 36 -19.26 16.98 -8.85
N GLY A 37 -19.33 16.69 -7.55
CA GLY A 37 -20.54 16.92 -6.73
C GLY A 37 -21.65 15.88 -6.91
N ARG A 38 -21.42 14.81 -7.69
CA ARG A 38 -22.40 13.75 -8.02
C ARG A 38 -22.43 12.66 -6.93
N MET A 39 -22.76 13.06 -5.70
CA MET A 39 -22.60 12.21 -4.49
C MET A 39 -23.37 10.88 -4.54
N LYS A 40 -24.58 10.85 -5.11
CA LYS A 40 -25.38 9.62 -5.22
C LYS A 40 -24.64 8.56 -6.04
N LYS A 41 -24.10 8.95 -7.20
CA LYS A 41 -23.29 8.06 -8.06
C LYS A 41 -21.99 7.66 -7.37
N ALA A 42 -21.31 8.62 -6.73
CA ALA A 42 -20.07 8.35 -6.00
C ALA A 42 -20.24 7.24 -4.93
N ARG A 43 -21.29 7.36 -4.10
CA ARG A 43 -21.65 6.38 -3.07
C ARG A 43 -21.99 5.01 -3.66
N GLN A 44 -22.70 4.98 -4.78
CA GLN A 44 -23.03 3.72 -5.46
C GLN A 44 -21.77 2.97 -5.92
N PHE A 45 -20.80 3.69 -6.51
CA PHE A 45 -19.58 3.06 -7.01
C PHE A 45 -18.62 2.62 -5.91
N ILE A 46 -18.59 3.30 -4.76
CA ILE A 46 -17.68 2.95 -3.66
C ILE A 46 -18.25 1.89 -2.70
N ALA A 47 -19.58 1.70 -2.68
CA ALA A 47 -20.25 0.78 -1.76
C ALA A 47 -19.65 -0.64 -1.70
N PRO A 48 -19.19 -1.26 -2.81
CA PRO A 48 -18.55 -2.58 -2.74
C PRO A 48 -17.28 -2.58 -1.88
N PHE A 49 -16.46 -1.53 -1.93
CA PHE A 49 -15.23 -1.43 -1.14
C PHE A 49 -15.51 -1.27 0.35
N ILE A 50 -16.53 -0.45 0.68
CA ILE A 50 -16.98 -0.30 2.08
C ILE A 50 -17.52 -1.62 2.62
N LYS A 51 -18.29 -2.37 1.81
CA LYS A 51 -18.79 -3.70 2.20
C LYS A 51 -17.66 -4.71 2.43
N MET A 52 -16.54 -4.57 1.71
CA MET A 52 -15.32 -5.36 1.93
C MET A 52 -14.52 -4.91 3.17
N GLY A 53 -14.96 -3.86 3.87
CA GLY A 53 -14.29 -3.31 5.04
C GLY A 53 -13.08 -2.43 4.71
N LEU A 54 -12.92 -1.99 3.46
CA LEU A 54 -11.77 -1.18 3.07
C LEU A 54 -11.94 0.27 3.56
N ASN A 55 -10.84 0.81 4.09
CA ASN A 55 -10.75 2.18 4.58
C ASN A 55 -9.93 3.06 3.61
N LEU A 56 -9.77 4.34 3.97
CA LEU A 56 -9.00 5.30 3.19
C LEU A 56 -7.59 4.79 2.90
N GLN A 57 -6.87 4.35 3.93
CA GLN A 57 -5.48 3.89 3.83
C GLN A 57 -5.31 2.74 2.82
N CYS A 58 -6.24 1.78 2.80
CA CYS A 58 -6.25 0.66 1.85
C CYS A 58 -6.50 1.08 0.40
N LEU A 59 -7.27 2.15 0.19
CA LEU A 59 -7.61 2.65 -1.14
C LEU A 59 -6.61 3.71 -1.65
N MET A 60 -5.56 4.00 -0.88
CA MET A 60 -4.46 4.84 -1.33
C MET A 60 -3.47 4.06 -2.19
N ALA A 61 -2.79 4.80 -3.06
CA ALA A 61 -1.74 4.30 -3.94
C ALA A 61 -0.49 5.18 -3.78
N PRO A 62 0.71 4.70 -4.18
CA PRO A 62 1.92 5.53 -4.18
C PRO A 62 1.88 6.56 -5.32
N PHE A 63 1.12 7.64 -5.14
CA PHE A 63 1.05 8.74 -6.08
C PHE A 63 2.43 9.43 -6.21
N LYS A 64 2.76 9.92 -7.41
CA LYS A 64 3.97 10.74 -7.61
C LYS A 64 3.75 12.21 -7.26
N ASP A 65 2.52 12.70 -7.44
CA ASP A 65 2.14 14.09 -7.19
C ASP A 65 1.30 14.18 -5.91
N PRO A 66 1.81 14.82 -4.83
CA PRO A 66 1.06 15.02 -3.60
C PRO A 66 -0.27 15.75 -3.77
N LYS A 67 -0.41 16.59 -4.80
CA LYS A 67 -1.69 17.26 -5.10
C LYS A 67 -2.71 16.27 -5.65
N ALA A 68 -2.29 15.37 -6.53
CA ALA A 68 -3.14 14.31 -7.06
C ALA A 68 -3.53 13.31 -5.95
N GLU A 69 -2.59 12.97 -5.07
CA GLU A 69 -2.85 12.16 -3.88
C GLU A 69 -3.92 12.77 -2.99
N LYS A 70 -3.75 14.04 -2.62
CA LYS A 70 -4.72 14.73 -1.77
C LYS A 70 -6.10 14.77 -2.42
N LEU A 71 -6.16 15.09 -3.71
CA LEU A 71 -7.41 15.13 -4.46
C LEU A 71 -8.11 13.76 -4.48
N TRP A 72 -7.34 12.68 -4.64
CA TRP A 72 -7.83 11.31 -4.56
C TRP A 72 -8.40 10.98 -3.18
N ALA A 73 -7.65 11.26 -2.12
CA ALA A 73 -8.08 11.05 -0.74
C ALA A 73 -9.35 11.84 -0.40
N ASP A 74 -9.40 13.12 -0.76
CA ASP A 74 -10.57 13.98 -0.56
C ASP A 74 -11.79 13.40 -1.30
N GLY A 75 -11.61 12.89 -2.52
CA GLY A 75 -12.67 12.27 -3.30
C GLY A 75 -13.20 10.98 -2.68
N LEU A 76 -12.32 10.12 -2.15
CA LEU A 76 -12.70 8.90 -1.43
C LEU A 76 -13.49 9.22 -0.16
N LEU A 77 -13.02 10.17 0.65
CA LEU A 77 -13.71 10.62 1.85
C LEU A 77 -15.10 11.19 1.51
N LYS A 78 -15.19 12.06 0.49
CA LYS A 78 -16.49 12.59 0.01
C LYS A 78 -17.43 11.49 -0.50
N ALA A 79 -16.88 10.44 -1.13
CA ALA A 79 -17.66 9.29 -1.57
C ALA A 79 -18.18 8.43 -0.39
N GLY A 80 -17.63 8.60 0.82
CA GLY A 80 -18.08 7.93 2.04
C GLY A 80 -17.15 6.81 2.51
N VAL A 81 -15.92 6.73 2.02
CA VAL A 81 -14.92 5.77 2.52
C VAL A 81 -14.59 6.09 3.99
N PRO A 82 -14.60 5.10 4.90
CA PRO A 82 -14.17 5.29 6.29
C PRO A 82 -12.70 5.73 6.39
N GLY A 83 -12.41 6.73 7.20
CA GLY A 83 -11.07 7.23 7.46
C GLY A 83 -11.07 8.71 7.80
N GLU A 84 -9.89 9.25 8.10
CA GLU A 84 -9.71 10.65 8.45
C GLU A 84 -8.85 11.37 7.39
N PRO A 85 -9.01 12.69 7.20
CA PRO A 85 -8.10 13.47 6.38
C PRO A 85 -6.63 13.25 6.81
N GLY A 86 -5.81 12.75 5.89
CA GLY A 86 -4.40 12.45 6.17
C GLY A 86 -4.15 11.14 6.95
N GLY A 87 -5.18 10.33 7.21
CA GLY A 87 -5.07 9.01 7.84
C GLY A 87 -4.50 7.92 6.91
N TYR A 88 -3.46 8.26 6.13
CA TYR A 88 -2.78 7.38 5.20
C TYR A 88 -1.30 7.78 5.05
N TYR A 89 -0.46 6.87 4.56
CA TYR A 89 0.94 7.16 4.27
C TYR A 89 1.06 8.08 3.06
N LYS A 90 1.56 9.30 3.31
CA LYS A 90 1.67 10.35 2.30
C LYS A 90 2.78 10.05 1.31
N SER A 91 2.54 10.30 0.03
CA SER A 91 3.50 10.13 -1.07
C SER A 91 4.79 10.93 -0.91
N ALA A 92 4.77 12.01 -0.11
CA ALA A 92 5.96 12.80 0.22
C ALA A 92 7.10 11.96 0.82
N ILE A 93 6.78 10.83 1.48
CA ILE A 93 7.76 9.85 1.97
C ILE A 93 8.68 9.37 0.83
N PHE A 94 8.18 9.32 -0.41
CA PHE A 94 8.93 8.84 -1.58
C PHE A 94 9.78 9.91 -2.27
N LEU A 95 9.72 11.15 -1.79
CA LEU A 95 10.53 12.26 -2.30
C LEU A 95 11.85 12.42 -1.54
N GLU A 96 11.94 11.84 -0.34
CA GLU A 96 13.14 11.80 0.48
C GLU A 96 14.13 10.73 -0.03
N PRO A 97 15.44 10.85 0.28
CA PRO A 97 16.40 9.82 -0.06
C PRO A 97 16.00 8.48 0.59
N ASN A 98 15.99 7.42 -0.22
CA ASN A 98 15.70 6.07 0.27
C ASN A 98 16.86 5.57 1.13
N LEU A 99 16.59 4.57 1.97
CA LEU A 99 17.67 3.80 2.59
C LEU A 99 18.50 3.11 1.51
N THR A 100 19.82 3.19 1.66
CA THR A 100 20.78 2.43 0.85
C THR A 100 20.69 0.95 1.16
N GLY A 101 21.15 0.10 0.24
CA GLY A 101 21.21 -1.34 0.46
C GLY A 101 21.99 -1.74 1.73
N LYS A 102 23.04 -0.97 2.07
CA LYS A 102 23.82 -1.16 3.30
C LYS A 102 23.00 -0.83 4.54
N GLU A 103 22.32 0.31 4.58
CA GLU A 103 21.47 0.70 5.72
C GLU A 103 20.33 -0.31 5.91
N ILE A 104 19.69 -0.74 4.83
CA ILE A 104 18.66 -1.79 4.88
C ILE A 104 19.24 -3.07 5.49
N LYS A 105 20.43 -3.49 5.04
CA LYS A 105 21.08 -4.71 5.56
C LYS A 105 21.35 -4.60 7.06
N ASP A 106 22.03 -3.52 7.45
CA ASP A 106 22.49 -3.29 8.82
C ASP A 106 21.30 -3.16 9.82
N GLN A 107 20.13 -2.71 9.35
CA GLN A 107 18.92 -2.56 10.17
C GLN A 107 18.03 -3.82 10.23
N ILE A 108 18.01 -4.66 9.18
CA ILE A 108 16.96 -5.69 9.01
C ILE A 108 17.50 -7.13 9.05
N PHE A 109 18.74 -7.37 8.62
CA PHE A 109 19.30 -8.74 8.60
C PHE A 109 19.77 -9.14 10.00
N GLY A 110 19.56 -10.41 10.35
CA GLY A 110 19.80 -10.92 11.71
C GLY A 110 18.71 -10.52 12.72
N ARG A 111 17.56 -10.01 12.27
CA ARG A 111 16.49 -9.49 13.13
C ARG A 111 15.10 -9.94 12.67
N THR A 112 14.13 -9.76 13.55
CA THR A 112 12.71 -9.85 13.21
C THR A 112 12.15 -8.46 12.91
N ILE A 113 11.34 -8.36 11.86
CA ILE A 113 10.50 -7.20 11.61
C ILE A 113 9.04 -7.59 11.71
N SER A 114 8.18 -6.66 12.11
CA SER A 114 6.73 -6.86 12.09
C SER A 114 5.99 -5.61 11.61
N GLY A 115 4.75 -5.82 11.18
CA GLY A 115 3.88 -4.79 10.64
C GLY A 115 2.44 -5.24 10.61
N PHE A 116 1.57 -4.35 10.15
CA PHE A 116 0.15 -4.66 9.93
C PHE A 116 -0.17 -4.60 8.44
N ASP A 117 -1.02 -5.51 7.97
CA ASP A 117 -1.60 -5.44 6.63
C ASP A 117 -2.45 -4.17 6.51
N ILE A 118 -2.25 -3.39 5.45
CA ILE A 118 -2.89 -2.07 5.30
C ILE A 118 -4.42 -2.15 5.21
N CYS A 119 -4.96 -3.23 4.66
CA CYS A 119 -6.39 -3.35 4.38
C CYS A 119 -7.16 -4.09 5.48
N GLY A 120 -6.50 -4.99 6.20
CA GLY A 120 -7.12 -5.82 7.23
C GLY A 120 -6.60 -5.61 8.64
N GLY A 121 -5.56 -4.79 8.84
CA GLY A 121 -4.92 -4.57 10.14
C GLY A 121 -4.32 -5.85 10.76
N LYS A 122 -4.21 -6.93 9.97
CA LYS A 122 -3.69 -8.21 10.45
C LYS A 122 -2.18 -8.11 10.60
N GLU A 123 -1.70 -8.48 11.78
CA GLU A 123 -0.26 -8.49 12.04
C GLU A 123 0.44 -9.56 11.19
N TRP A 124 1.65 -9.23 10.77
CA TRP A 124 2.60 -10.13 10.14
C TRP A 124 3.99 -9.88 10.71
N SER A 125 4.84 -10.90 10.68
CA SER A 125 6.26 -10.78 11.02
C SER A 125 7.13 -11.51 10.01
N ILE A 126 8.37 -11.05 9.87
CA ILE A 126 9.40 -11.72 9.09
C ILE A 126 10.66 -11.76 9.93
N GLU A 127 11.08 -12.97 10.24
CA GLU A 127 12.36 -13.27 10.87
C GLU A 127 13.42 -13.48 9.79
N ARG A 128 14.58 -12.83 9.93
CA ARG A 128 15.71 -12.97 9.02
C ARG A 128 16.99 -13.28 9.75
N THR A 129 17.69 -14.26 9.25
CA THR A 129 19.09 -14.55 9.60
C THR A 129 20.05 -13.59 8.90
N GLU A 130 21.29 -13.53 9.37
CA GLU A 130 22.33 -12.69 8.75
C GLU A 130 22.71 -13.15 7.32
N ASP A 131 22.63 -14.46 7.05
CA ASP A 131 22.89 -15.06 5.73
C ASP A 131 21.68 -14.97 4.78
N GLY A 132 20.55 -14.43 5.27
CA GLY A 132 19.39 -14.11 4.45
C GLY A 132 18.35 -15.22 4.35
N LYS A 133 18.43 -16.32 5.11
CA LYS A 133 17.27 -17.20 5.30
C LYS A 133 16.18 -16.44 6.03
N ALA A 134 14.94 -16.59 5.59
CA ALA A 134 13.81 -15.84 6.10
C ALA A 134 12.57 -16.71 6.32
N THR A 135 11.80 -16.38 7.36
CA THR A 135 10.50 -17.00 7.63
C THR A 135 9.48 -15.89 7.82
N ILE A 136 8.42 -15.90 7.02
CA ILE A 136 7.28 -15.00 7.15
C ILE A 136 6.15 -15.71 7.90
N ARG A 137 5.51 -14.99 8.82
CA ARG A 137 4.35 -15.45 9.59
C ARG A 137 3.24 -14.40 9.49
N ARG A 138 2.03 -14.83 9.15
CA ARG A 138 0.83 -13.99 9.09
C ARG A 138 -0.39 -14.84 9.38
N ASP A 139 -1.14 -14.50 10.43
CA ASP A 139 -2.35 -15.25 10.81
C ASP A 139 -2.02 -16.76 10.93
N LYS A 140 -2.71 -17.65 10.20
CA LYS A 140 -2.45 -19.10 10.17
C LYS A 140 -1.44 -19.54 9.09
N ILE A 141 -0.79 -18.60 8.42
CA ILE A 141 0.14 -18.85 7.32
C ILE A 141 1.56 -18.64 7.83
N ALA A 142 2.41 -19.63 7.61
CA ALA A 142 3.85 -19.52 7.75
C ALA A 142 4.51 -20.02 6.46
N ASP A 143 5.55 -19.34 6.02
CA ASP A 143 6.31 -19.74 4.83
C ASP A 143 7.79 -19.42 5.02
N SER A 144 8.64 -20.24 4.41
CA SER A 144 10.09 -20.07 4.44
C SER A 144 10.59 -19.52 3.10
N GLY A 145 11.79 -18.97 3.09
CA GLY A 145 12.37 -18.41 1.90
C GLY A 145 13.71 -17.72 2.16
N LYS A 146 14.04 -16.79 1.28
CA LYS A 146 15.28 -16.02 1.35
C LYS A 146 15.03 -14.54 1.13
N SER A 147 15.88 -13.74 1.76
CA SER A 147 15.97 -12.30 1.65
C SER A 147 17.37 -11.90 1.26
N TRP A 148 17.51 -10.89 0.40
CA TRP A 148 18.81 -10.35 0.02
C TRP A 148 18.68 -8.87 -0.39
N ILE A 149 19.82 -8.21 -0.53
CA ILE A 149 19.91 -6.84 -1.01
C ILE A 149 20.27 -6.86 -2.50
N ASP A 150 19.49 -6.15 -3.32
CA ASP A 150 19.73 -5.97 -4.75
C ASP A 150 19.81 -4.46 -5.06
N GLY A 151 21.03 -3.93 -5.07
CA GLY A 151 21.26 -2.47 -5.02
C GLY A 151 20.65 -1.89 -3.74
N ASP A 152 19.80 -0.87 -3.88
CA ASP A 152 19.08 -0.25 -2.75
C ASP A 152 17.67 -0.82 -2.55
N LYS A 153 17.50 -2.12 -2.78
CA LYS A 153 16.21 -2.80 -2.62
C LYS A 153 16.34 -3.99 -1.68
N LEU A 154 15.35 -4.15 -0.80
CA LEU A 154 15.12 -5.37 -0.05
C LEU A 154 14.34 -6.33 -0.93
N CYS A 155 14.92 -7.48 -1.24
CA CYS A 155 14.26 -8.54 -2.00
C CYS A 155 13.90 -9.71 -1.09
N ASN A 156 12.76 -10.33 -1.36
CA ASN A 156 12.32 -11.59 -0.76
C ASN A 156 11.93 -12.56 -1.87
N GLN A 157 12.09 -13.85 -1.60
CA GLN A 157 11.53 -14.94 -2.40
C GLN A 157 11.11 -16.03 -1.44
N TRP A 158 9.82 -16.32 -1.42
CA TRP A 158 9.23 -17.34 -0.55
C TRP A 158 9.06 -18.65 -1.31
N GLU A 159 8.90 -19.77 -0.61
CA GLU A 159 8.72 -21.07 -1.26
C GLU A 159 7.30 -21.23 -1.83
N ASN A 160 6.28 -20.75 -1.11
CA ASN A 160 4.87 -20.97 -1.44
C ASN A 160 4.12 -19.66 -1.72
N LEU A 161 4.45 -18.59 -0.99
CA LEU A 161 3.82 -17.28 -1.16
C LEU A 161 4.25 -16.61 -2.46
N TYR A 162 3.31 -15.87 -3.05
CA TYR A 162 3.48 -15.12 -4.30
C TYR A 162 4.04 -15.96 -5.45
N GLY A 163 3.69 -17.26 -5.49
CA GLY A 163 4.13 -18.18 -6.55
C GLY A 163 5.64 -18.40 -6.61
N GLY A 164 6.35 -18.11 -5.52
CA GLY A 164 7.80 -18.18 -5.46
C GLY A 164 8.53 -17.15 -6.31
N TYR A 165 7.85 -16.07 -6.73
CA TYR A 165 8.49 -15.00 -7.48
C TYR A 165 9.32 -14.09 -6.58
N LYS A 166 10.37 -13.51 -7.18
CA LYS A 166 11.19 -12.46 -6.57
C LYS A 166 10.32 -11.20 -6.36
N ASP A 167 10.20 -10.76 -5.12
CA ASP A 167 9.56 -9.50 -4.73
C ASP A 167 10.57 -8.54 -4.14
N CYS A 168 10.80 -7.41 -4.80
CA CYS A 168 11.78 -6.42 -4.37
C CYS A 168 11.14 -5.06 -4.17
N ARG A 169 11.49 -4.45 -3.04
CA ARG A 169 10.94 -3.17 -2.60
C ARG A 169 12.04 -2.21 -2.21
N ARG A 170 11.82 -0.94 -2.51
CA ARG A 170 12.56 0.15 -1.86
C ARG A 170 12.00 0.34 -0.45
N VAL A 171 12.88 0.72 0.47
CA VAL A 171 12.54 0.96 1.87
C VAL A 171 12.78 2.43 2.18
N TYR A 172 11.77 3.04 2.80
CA TYR A 172 11.73 4.45 3.17
C TYR A 172 11.58 4.55 4.68
N VAL A 173 12.18 5.58 5.28
CA VAL A 173 11.89 5.97 6.66
C VAL A 173 10.53 6.67 6.67
N ASN A 174 9.65 6.28 7.59
CA ASN A 174 8.40 7.00 7.84
C ASN A 174 8.65 8.07 8.92
N PRO A 175 8.62 9.37 8.59
CA PRO A 175 8.87 10.43 9.58
C PRO A 175 7.84 10.48 10.70
N GLU A 176 6.63 9.99 10.44
CA GLU A 176 5.52 9.93 11.42
C GLU A 176 5.40 8.54 12.07
N GLY A 177 6.29 7.61 11.70
CA GLY A 177 6.22 6.20 12.08
C GLY A 177 6.81 5.93 13.46
N THR A 178 6.23 4.95 14.17
CA THR A 178 6.71 4.56 15.50
C THR A 178 6.81 3.04 15.65
N LYS A 179 7.56 2.59 16.66
CA LYS A 179 7.66 1.15 16.96
C LYS A 179 6.31 0.56 17.35
N GLU A 180 5.55 1.29 18.16
CA GLU A 180 4.24 0.87 18.67
C GLU A 180 3.23 0.69 17.53
N LYS A 181 3.27 1.56 16.53
CA LYS A 181 2.45 1.47 15.32
C LYS A 181 2.97 0.46 14.29
N LYS A 182 4.17 -0.08 14.50
CA LYS A 182 4.87 -1.00 13.58
C LYS A 182 5.00 -0.45 12.16
N ASP A 183 5.32 0.83 12.04
CA ASP A 183 5.38 1.53 10.76
C ASP A 183 6.53 2.54 10.63
N GLN A 184 7.65 2.32 11.34
CA GLN A 184 8.85 3.16 11.22
C GLN A 184 9.43 3.19 9.80
N TYR A 185 9.19 2.13 9.03
CA TYR A 185 9.65 2.00 7.66
C TYR A 185 8.49 1.64 6.74
N ILE A 186 8.52 2.14 5.50
CA ILE A 186 7.56 1.77 4.46
C ILE A 186 8.29 1.10 3.32
N GLY A 187 7.90 -0.13 2.99
CA GLY A 187 8.27 -0.81 1.76
C GLY A 187 7.31 -0.45 0.61
N THR A 188 7.82 -0.26 -0.60
CA THR A 188 6.99 -0.09 -1.82
C THR A 188 7.05 -1.33 -2.69
N ALA A 189 5.92 -2.04 -2.78
CA ALA A 189 5.76 -3.20 -3.66
C ALA A 189 4.76 -2.88 -4.78
N VAL A 190 4.74 -3.72 -5.82
CA VAL A 190 3.82 -3.57 -6.96
C VAL A 190 2.34 -3.62 -6.54
N TYR A 191 2.05 -4.27 -5.41
CA TYR A 191 0.70 -4.44 -4.86
C TYR A 191 0.38 -3.45 -3.73
N GLY A 192 1.27 -2.51 -3.40
CA GLY A 192 0.98 -1.45 -2.43
C GLY A 192 2.12 -1.15 -1.47
N LEU A 193 1.77 -0.45 -0.39
CA LEU A 193 2.69 -0.08 0.68
C LEU A 193 2.77 -1.18 1.74
N ILE A 194 3.93 -1.31 2.38
CA ILE A 194 4.19 -2.34 3.38
C ILE A 194 4.85 -1.66 4.58
N PRO A 195 4.08 -1.12 5.54
CA PRO A 195 4.62 -0.55 6.76
C PRO A 195 5.18 -1.63 7.67
N PHE A 196 6.32 -1.37 8.30
CA PHE A 196 6.92 -2.26 9.29
C PHE A 196 7.84 -1.53 10.26
N SER A 197 8.16 -2.19 11.36
CA SER A 197 9.23 -1.82 12.29
C SER A 197 10.12 -3.02 12.56
N VAL A 198 11.34 -2.75 13.03
CA VAL A 198 12.25 -3.78 13.53
C VAL A 198 11.88 -4.06 15.00
N GLU A 199 11.75 -5.33 15.36
CA GLU A 199 11.47 -5.73 16.74
C GLU A 199 12.70 -5.53 17.63
N ASP A 200 12.46 -5.27 18.92
CA ASP A 200 13.52 -5.27 19.91
C ASP A 200 14.00 -6.72 20.15
N GLY A 201 15.31 -6.90 20.15
CA GLY A 201 15.96 -8.20 20.34
C GLY A 201 16.05 -8.62 21.80
#